data_AF-A0A524EU77-F1
#
_entry.id   AF-A0A524EU77-F1
#
_cell.length_a   1.000
_cell.length_b   1.000
_cell.length_c   1.000
_cell.angle_alpha   90.00
_cell.angle_beta   90.00
_cell.angle_gamma   90.00
#
_symmetry.space_group_name_H-M   'P 1'
#
loop_
_entity.id
_entity.type
_entity.pdbx_description
1 polymer ?
#
loop_
_entity_poly.entity_id
_entity_poly.type
_entity_poly.pdbx_seq_one_letter_code
_entity_poly.pdbx_strand_id
1 'polypeptide(L)'
;MLEYELKILESAKEIKDNLKNGGIVQEEKKKFYKIVRDIKIHAIKSEEILDLINDIRTILVDDWRPKQHSILSGVILWVSAISLGGFFIYLRNFPFLPSSSIWSVILSWFLIFLGWFLINTGVHNFGHYLAGKIVGIGYKGWVTFNFFGQWALIIDYKSYLKASFNERQVVHISGPFCTLAAPWIIFFIIWHPLMVGIAIYMIVGSIPLIIRKGWDYGRIFKESKFKKQHNQKKT
;
A
#
# COMPACT_ATOMS: atom_id res chain seq x y z
N MET A 1 -30.51 -14.83 5.79
CA MET A 1 -29.39 -14.27 5.00
C MET A 1 -29.85 -13.08 4.16
N LEU A 2 -30.92 -13.24 3.37
CA LEU A 2 -31.55 -12.16 2.57
C LEU A 2 -31.89 -10.89 3.38
N GLU A 3 -32.56 -11.01 4.54
CA GLU A 3 -32.92 -9.85 5.37
C GLU A 3 -31.70 -9.06 5.89
N TYR A 4 -30.61 -9.76 6.20
CA TYR A 4 -29.38 -9.13 6.66
C TYR A 4 -28.65 -8.39 5.53
N GLU A 5 -28.63 -8.97 4.34
CA GLU A 5 -28.06 -8.33 3.15
C GLU A 5 -28.88 -7.10 2.73
N LEU A 6 -30.21 -7.17 2.80
CA LEU A 6 -31.10 -6.02 2.58
C LEU A 6 -30.80 -4.88 3.55
N LYS A 7 -30.64 -5.17 4.85
CA LYS A 7 -30.27 -4.16 5.84
C LYS A 7 -28.92 -3.50 5.53
N ILE A 8 -27.94 -4.27 5.08
CA ILE A 8 -26.64 -3.75 4.64
C ILE A 8 -26.79 -2.86 3.41
N LEU A 9 -27.59 -3.29 2.44
CA LEU A 9 -27.84 -2.55 1.21
C LEU A 9 -28.50 -1.19 1.50
N GLU A 10 -29.55 -1.17 2.32
CA GLU A 10 -30.24 0.06 2.76
C GLU A 10 -29.28 1.00 3.49
N SER A 11 -28.52 0.48 4.46
CA SER A 11 -27.54 1.27 5.20
C SER A 11 -26.45 1.85 4.29
N ALA A 12 -26.00 1.09 3.29
CA ALA A 12 -25.03 1.57 2.32
C ALA A 12 -25.59 2.64 1.37
N LYS A 13 -26.87 2.52 0.96
CA LYS A 13 -27.55 3.54 0.16
C LYS A 13 -27.66 4.86 0.93
N GLU A 14 -28.09 4.80 2.19
CA GLU A 14 -28.15 5.96 3.09
C GLU A 14 -26.78 6.66 3.20
N ILE A 15 -25.70 5.90 3.44
CA ILE A 15 -24.33 6.47 3.50
C ILE A 15 -23.98 7.16 2.18
N LYS A 16 -24.22 6.51 1.02
CA LYS A 16 -23.87 7.08 -0.29
C LYS A 16 -24.60 8.40 -0.54
N ASP A 17 -25.88 8.47 -0.20
CA ASP A 17 -26.69 9.68 -0.39
C ASP A 17 -26.26 10.79 0.56
N ASN A 18 -25.98 10.47 1.82
CA ASN A 18 -25.43 11.41 2.80
C ASN A 18 -24.10 11.99 2.34
N LEU A 19 -23.20 11.16 1.81
CA LEU A 19 -21.90 11.61 1.32
C LEU A 19 -22.01 12.52 0.09
N LYS A 20 -23.00 12.29 -0.78
CA LYS A 20 -23.25 13.13 -1.96
C LYS A 20 -23.87 14.49 -1.59
N ASN A 21 -24.75 14.51 -0.60
CA ASN A 21 -25.58 15.68 -0.29
C ASN A 21 -25.04 16.54 0.87
N GLY A 22 -24.38 15.93 1.85
CA GLY A 22 -23.97 16.57 3.11
C GLY A 22 -22.46 16.66 3.34
N GLY A 23 -21.65 16.19 2.38
CA GLY A 23 -20.20 16.11 2.55
C GLY A 23 -19.76 14.98 3.49
N ILE A 24 -18.44 14.84 3.68
CA ILE A 24 -17.86 13.69 4.37
C ILE A 24 -17.73 13.92 5.87
N VAL A 25 -18.68 13.38 6.63
CA VAL A 25 -18.70 13.45 8.10
C VAL A 25 -18.00 12.22 8.70
N GLN A 26 -17.33 12.40 9.84
CA GLN A 26 -16.61 11.32 10.53
C GLN A 26 -17.52 10.13 10.90
N GLU A 27 -18.80 10.40 11.19
CA GLU A 27 -19.75 9.35 11.56
C GLU A 27 -20.08 8.43 10.38
N GLU A 28 -20.25 8.98 9.17
CA GLU A 28 -20.46 8.20 7.95
C GLU A 28 -19.24 7.33 7.62
N LYS A 29 -18.02 7.84 7.86
CA LYS A 29 -16.80 7.03 7.76
C LYS A 29 -16.83 5.84 8.74
N LYS A 30 -17.28 6.02 9.98
CA LYS A 30 -17.39 4.92 10.96
C LYS A 30 -18.45 3.89 10.54
N LYS A 31 -19.65 4.36 10.13
CA LYS A 31 -20.73 3.49 9.63
C LYS A 31 -20.25 2.66 8.45
N PHE A 32 -19.59 3.28 7.47
CA PHE A 32 -18.99 2.59 6.33
C PHE A 32 -18.04 1.45 6.76
N TYR A 33 -17.06 1.73 7.63
CA TYR A 33 -16.12 0.69 8.06
C TYR A 33 -16.76 -0.41 8.91
N LYS A 34 -17.87 -0.11 9.60
CA LYS A 34 -18.69 -1.13 10.28
C LYS A 34 -19.34 -2.07 9.26
N ILE A 35 -19.95 -1.54 8.20
CA ILE A 35 -20.52 -2.36 7.12
C ILE A 35 -19.44 -3.21 6.45
N VAL A 36 -18.29 -2.63 6.12
CA VAL A 36 -17.15 -3.36 5.54
C VAL A 36 -16.72 -4.53 6.43
N ARG A 37 -16.62 -4.29 7.75
CA ARG A 37 -16.28 -5.35 8.70
C ARG A 37 -17.31 -6.47 8.65
N ASP A 38 -18.57 -6.11 8.66
CA ASP A 38 -19.68 -7.05 8.67
C ASP A 38 -19.73 -7.86 7.37
N ILE A 39 -19.53 -7.24 6.20
CA ILE A 39 -19.35 -7.91 4.89
C ILE A 39 -18.22 -8.94 4.96
N LYS A 40 -17.06 -8.58 5.52
CA LYS A 40 -15.93 -9.50 5.64
C LYS A 40 -16.24 -10.68 6.56
N ILE A 41 -16.78 -10.42 7.75
CA ILE A 41 -17.08 -11.45 8.77
C ILE A 41 -18.16 -12.40 8.27
N HIS A 42 -19.18 -11.90 7.56
CA HIS A 42 -20.27 -12.72 7.03
C HIS A 42 -19.98 -13.26 5.62
N ALA A 43 -18.82 -12.94 5.05
CA ALA A 43 -18.39 -13.33 3.71
C ALA A 43 -19.43 -13.02 2.62
N ILE A 44 -20.10 -11.86 2.71
CA ILE A 44 -21.11 -11.43 1.74
C ILE A 44 -20.45 -11.23 0.36
N LYS A 45 -21.06 -11.81 -0.69
CA LYS A 45 -20.56 -11.76 -2.07
C LYS A 45 -21.55 -11.15 -3.07
N SER A 46 -22.68 -10.63 -2.61
CA SER A 46 -23.66 -9.94 -3.47
C SER A 46 -22.99 -8.82 -4.28
N GLU A 47 -23.08 -8.91 -5.62
CA GLU A 47 -22.45 -7.94 -6.53
C GLU A 47 -22.96 -6.53 -6.28
N GLU A 48 -24.28 -6.36 -6.11
CA GLU A 48 -24.92 -5.05 -5.88
C GLU A 48 -24.35 -4.37 -4.62
N ILE A 49 -24.23 -5.11 -3.52
CA ILE A 49 -23.67 -4.58 -2.27
C ILE A 49 -22.20 -4.20 -2.47
N LEU A 50 -21.43 -5.07 -3.11
CA LEU A 50 -19.99 -4.84 -3.30
C LEU A 50 -19.70 -3.67 -4.25
N ASP A 51 -20.51 -3.49 -5.30
CA ASP A 51 -20.45 -2.35 -6.20
C ASP A 51 -20.78 -1.06 -5.47
N LEU A 52 -21.86 -1.05 -4.68
CA LEU A 52 -22.25 0.11 -3.89
C LEU A 52 -21.16 0.52 -2.89
N ILE A 53 -20.54 -0.45 -2.22
CA ILE A 53 -19.45 -0.23 -1.27
C ILE A 53 -18.18 0.27 -1.98
N ASN A 54 -17.93 -0.17 -3.21
CA ASN A 54 -16.84 0.32 -4.04
C ASN A 54 -17.06 1.79 -4.46
N ASP A 55 -18.30 2.17 -4.78
CA ASP A 55 -18.67 3.56 -5.09
C ASP A 55 -18.46 4.47 -3.88
N ILE A 56 -18.99 4.08 -2.72
CA ILE A 56 -18.81 4.83 -1.46
C ILE A 56 -17.32 4.99 -1.17
N ARG A 57 -16.53 3.92 -1.35
CA ARG A 57 -15.07 3.99 -1.14
C ARG A 57 -14.41 4.99 -2.08
N THR A 58 -14.86 5.07 -3.33
CA THR A 58 -14.34 6.00 -4.34
C THR A 58 -14.61 7.44 -3.91
N ILE A 59 -15.85 7.76 -3.52
CA ILE A 59 -16.23 9.09 -2.98
C ILE A 59 -15.35 9.46 -1.77
N LEU A 60 -15.14 8.52 -0.85
CA LEU A 60 -14.30 8.74 0.34
C LEU A 60 -12.82 8.94 0.03
N VAL A 61 -12.32 8.45 -1.11
CA VAL A 61 -10.93 8.65 -1.56
C VAL A 61 -10.80 9.98 -2.29
N ASP A 62 -11.78 10.33 -3.13
CA ASP A 62 -11.79 11.55 -3.94
C ASP A 62 -11.87 12.82 -3.08
N ASP A 63 -12.46 12.73 -1.88
CA ASP A 63 -12.43 13.76 -0.83
C ASP A 63 -11.03 14.35 -0.58
N TRP A 64 -10.02 13.49 -0.64
CA TRP A 64 -8.64 13.88 -0.35
C TRP A 64 -7.97 14.57 -1.55
N ARG A 65 -8.71 14.75 -2.65
CA ARG A 65 -8.30 15.35 -3.93
C ARG A 65 -6.91 14.90 -4.40
N PRO A 66 -6.56 13.60 -4.35
CA PRO A 66 -5.27 13.19 -4.84
C PRO A 66 -5.19 13.35 -6.36
N LYS A 67 -4.03 13.70 -6.90
CA LYS A 67 -3.80 13.59 -8.33
C LYS A 67 -3.75 12.09 -8.68
N GLN A 68 -4.77 11.62 -9.41
CA GLN A 68 -4.88 10.23 -9.82
C GLN A 68 -4.15 10.01 -11.15
N HIS A 69 -3.50 8.86 -11.25
CA HIS A 69 -2.80 8.40 -12.45
C HIS A 69 -3.25 6.99 -12.78
N SER A 70 -3.21 6.63 -14.05
CA SER A 70 -3.52 5.26 -14.48
C SER A 70 -2.55 4.26 -13.84
N ILE A 71 -2.97 2.99 -13.72
CA ILE A 71 -2.08 1.91 -13.24
C ILE A 71 -0.82 1.82 -14.10
N LEU A 72 -0.97 1.88 -15.42
CA LEU A 72 0.14 1.76 -16.35
C LEU A 72 1.15 2.91 -16.17
N SER A 73 0.70 4.16 -16.07
CA SER A 73 1.59 5.30 -15.87
C SER A 73 2.36 5.22 -14.56
N GLY A 74 1.72 4.75 -13.48
CA GLY A 74 2.42 4.55 -12.21
C GLY A 74 3.45 3.42 -12.26
N VAL A 75 3.14 2.31 -12.95
CA VAL A 75 4.12 1.23 -13.18
C VAL A 75 5.30 1.73 -14.00
N ILE A 76 5.06 2.47 -15.09
CA ILE A 76 6.13 3.05 -15.91
C ILE A 76 7.02 3.98 -15.08
N LEU A 77 6.42 4.90 -14.31
CA LEU A 77 7.17 5.84 -13.48
C LEU A 77 8.01 5.12 -12.42
N TRP A 78 7.48 4.04 -11.84
CA TRP A 78 8.22 3.20 -10.91
C TRP A 78 9.39 2.46 -11.57
N VAL A 79 9.17 1.82 -12.72
CA VAL A 79 10.25 1.13 -13.47
C VAL A 79 11.35 2.13 -13.83
N SER A 80 10.98 3.33 -14.27
CA SER A 80 11.93 4.41 -14.54
C SER A 80 12.69 4.85 -13.29
N ALA A 81 12.02 5.00 -12.15
CA ALA A 81 12.67 5.39 -10.89
C ALA A 81 13.66 4.32 -10.40
N ILE A 82 13.29 3.03 -10.46
CA ILE A 82 14.21 1.94 -10.11
C ILE A 82 15.39 1.89 -11.07
N SER A 83 15.14 2.00 -12.38
CA SER A 83 16.19 1.94 -13.40
C SER A 83 17.17 3.10 -13.21
N LEU A 84 16.66 4.31 -12.98
CA LEU A 84 17.47 5.49 -12.70
C LEU A 84 18.23 5.37 -11.37
N GLY A 85 17.59 4.81 -10.34
CA GLY A 85 18.24 4.59 -9.05
C GLY A 85 19.37 3.55 -9.11
N GLY A 86 19.14 2.45 -9.82
CA GLY A 86 20.16 1.45 -10.15
C GLY A 86 21.30 2.05 -10.97
N PHE A 87 20.98 2.93 -11.94
CA PHE A 87 21.97 3.65 -12.71
C PHE A 87 22.84 4.57 -11.85
N PHE A 88 22.28 5.37 -10.93
CA PHE A 88 23.09 6.19 -10.03
C PHE A 88 23.97 5.35 -9.09
N ILE A 89 23.44 4.25 -8.58
CA ILE A 89 24.22 3.28 -7.78
C ILE A 89 25.35 2.67 -8.60
N TYR A 90 25.11 2.36 -9.88
CA TYR A 90 26.12 1.85 -10.80
C TYR A 90 27.21 2.90 -11.11
N LEU A 91 26.81 4.16 -11.35
CA LEU A 91 27.72 5.28 -11.60
C LEU A 91 28.73 5.49 -10.45
N ARG A 92 28.36 5.17 -9.21
CA ARG A 92 29.26 5.24 -8.07
C ARG A 92 30.49 4.33 -8.21
N ASN A 93 30.43 3.28 -9.02
CA ASN A 93 31.58 2.39 -9.26
C ASN A 93 32.53 2.91 -10.35
N PHE A 94 32.20 4.00 -11.04
CA PHE A 94 33.08 4.57 -12.05
C PHE A 94 34.07 5.56 -11.44
N PRO A 95 35.34 5.50 -11.86
CA PRO A 95 36.38 6.43 -11.41
C PRO A 95 36.25 7.77 -12.14
N PHE A 96 35.17 8.52 -11.88
CA PHE A 96 35.00 9.87 -12.46
C PHE A 96 35.92 10.92 -11.84
N LEU A 97 36.43 10.66 -10.63
CA LEU A 97 37.26 11.59 -9.86
C LEU A 97 38.37 10.82 -9.12
N PRO A 98 39.52 11.47 -8.82
CA PRO A 98 40.57 10.88 -8.00
C PRO A 98 40.00 10.41 -6.65
N SER A 99 40.32 9.19 -6.24
CA SER A 99 39.84 8.59 -4.98
C SER A 99 40.29 9.35 -3.73
N SER A 100 41.31 10.20 -3.85
CA SER A 100 41.85 11.04 -2.77
C SER A 100 41.12 12.38 -2.59
N SER A 101 40.21 12.76 -3.50
CA SER A 101 39.48 14.03 -3.41
C SER A 101 38.27 13.91 -2.49
N ILE A 102 38.07 14.88 -1.59
CA ILE A 102 36.85 14.98 -0.78
C ILE A 102 35.58 15.02 -1.66
N TRP A 103 35.67 15.58 -2.87
CA TRP A 103 34.57 15.66 -3.82
C TRP A 103 34.16 14.29 -4.38
N SER A 104 35.10 13.36 -4.54
CA SER A 104 34.78 12.00 -5.00
C SER A 104 34.03 11.22 -3.92
N VAL A 105 34.39 11.41 -2.65
CA VAL A 105 33.68 10.86 -1.50
C VAL A 105 32.25 11.42 -1.43
N ILE A 106 32.09 12.75 -1.47
CA ILE A 106 30.77 13.40 -1.43
C ILE A 106 29.88 12.91 -2.58
N LEU A 107 30.40 12.89 -3.81
CA LEU A 107 29.66 12.43 -4.97
C LEU A 107 29.24 10.97 -4.85
N SER A 108 30.13 10.09 -4.37
CA SER A 108 29.84 8.67 -4.13
C SER A 108 28.68 8.48 -3.15
N TRP A 109 28.69 9.19 -2.02
CA TRP A 109 27.59 9.18 -1.05
C TRP A 109 26.30 9.71 -1.66
N PHE A 110 26.37 10.84 -2.37
CA PHE A 110 25.20 11.42 -3.03
C PHE A 110 24.55 10.44 -4.02
N LEU A 111 25.35 9.77 -4.86
CA LEU A 111 24.86 8.78 -5.83
C LEU A 111 24.19 7.59 -5.15
N ILE A 112 24.76 7.08 -4.04
CA ILE A 112 24.16 5.98 -3.27
C ILE A 112 22.84 6.44 -2.65
N PHE A 113 22.81 7.60 -1.98
CA PHE A 113 21.60 8.10 -1.33
C PHE A 113 20.49 8.41 -2.34
N LEU A 114 20.83 9.06 -3.45
CA LEU A 114 19.86 9.37 -4.51
C LEU A 114 19.32 8.09 -5.15
N GLY A 115 20.20 7.13 -5.45
CA GLY A 115 19.78 5.86 -6.04
C GLY A 115 18.93 5.02 -5.08
N TRP A 116 19.32 4.95 -3.81
CA TRP A 116 18.53 4.35 -2.73
C TRP A 116 17.14 5.01 -2.62
N PHE A 117 17.09 6.35 -2.58
CA PHE A 117 15.86 7.10 -2.48
C PHE A 117 14.92 6.78 -3.65
N LEU A 118 15.42 6.86 -4.89
CA LEU A 118 14.65 6.56 -6.09
C LEU A 118 14.08 5.13 -6.08
N ILE A 119 14.88 4.13 -5.71
CA ILE A 119 14.40 2.75 -5.58
C ILE A 119 13.32 2.64 -4.49
N ASN A 120 13.54 3.28 -3.34
CA ASN A 120 12.66 3.13 -2.19
C ASN A 120 11.34 3.92 -2.32
N THR A 121 11.29 4.99 -3.12
CA THR A 121 10.09 5.83 -3.29
C THR A 121 8.84 5.08 -3.73
N GLY A 122 8.97 3.93 -4.38
CA GLY A 122 7.82 3.13 -4.81
C GLY A 122 7.87 1.64 -4.48
N VAL A 123 8.95 1.13 -3.87
CA VAL A 123 9.12 -0.31 -3.61
C VAL A 123 8.00 -0.88 -2.73
N HIS A 124 7.51 -0.09 -1.76
CA HIS A 124 6.44 -0.48 -0.85
C HIS A 124 5.12 -0.74 -1.60
N ASN A 125 4.65 0.25 -2.36
CA ASN A 125 3.42 0.11 -3.11
C ASN A 125 3.56 -0.92 -4.24
N PHE A 126 4.74 -1.04 -4.84
CA PHE A 126 4.99 -2.09 -5.81
C PHE A 126 4.81 -3.48 -5.21
N GLY A 127 5.30 -3.71 -3.99
CA GLY A 127 5.05 -4.94 -3.25
C GLY A 127 3.56 -5.24 -3.10
N HIS A 128 2.76 -4.22 -2.75
CA HIS A 128 1.30 -4.35 -2.74
C HIS A 128 0.75 -4.71 -4.11
N TYR A 129 1.10 -3.93 -5.15
CA TYR A 129 0.62 -4.13 -6.52
C TYR A 129 0.87 -5.55 -7.02
N LEU A 130 2.11 -6.03 -6.88
CA LEU A 130 2.51 -7.36 -7.33
C LEU A 130 1.76 -8.46 -6.56
N ALA A 131 1.70 -8.35 -5.24
CA ALA A 131 0.94 -9.29 -4.42
C ALA A 131 -0.54 -9.29 -4.79
N GLY A 132 -1.15 -8.12 -4.98
CA GLY A 132 -2.54 -7.99 -5.39
C GLY A 132 -2.80 -8.65 -6.74
N LYS A 133 -1.92 -8.47 -7.73
CA LYS A 133 -2.00 -9.17 -9.02
C LYS A 133 -1.94 -10.69 -8.86
N ILE A 134 -1.07 -11.20 -7.99
CA ILE A 134 -0.95 -12.64 -7.72
C ILE A 134 -2.21 -13.20 -7.06
N VAL A 135 -2.80 -12.46 -6.11
CA VAL A 135 -3.98 -12.92 -5.35
C VAL A 135 -5.33 -12.46 -5.92
N GLY A 136 -5.36 -11.91 -7.14
CA GLY A 136 -6.59 -11.46 -7.80
C GLY A 136 -7.24 -10.20 -7.22
N ILE A 137 -6.51 -9.38 -6.44
CA ILE A 137 -6.97 -8.07 -5.96
C ILE A 137 -6.54 -7.00 -6.98
N GLY A 138 -7.54 -6.30 -7.53
CA GLY A 138 -7.36 -5.25 -8.53
C GLY A 138 -7.02 -3.89 -7.93
N TYR A 139 -6.62 -2.97 -8.81
CA TYR A 139 -6.32 -1.58 -8.48
C TYR A 139 -6.92 -0.66 -9.55
N LYS A 140 -7.49 0.47 -9.11
CA LYS A 140 -8.11 1.48 -10.01
C LYS A 140 -7.08 2.48 -10.55
N GLY A 141 -6.07 2.80 -9.76
CA GLY A 141 -5.07 3.79 -10.14
C GLY A 141 -4.00 4.00 -9.08
N TRP A 142 -3.10 4.94 -9.38
CA TRP A 142 -2.13 5.48 -8.44
C TRP A 142 -2.55 6.87 -8.02
N VAL A 143 -2.16 7.26 -6.81
CA VAL A 143 -2.33 8.62 -6.31
C VAL A 143 -0.99 9.18 -5.89
N THR A 144 -0.79 10.44 -6.22
CA THR A 144 0.32 11.24 -5.69
C THR A 144 -0.22 12.32 -4.77
N PHE A 145 0.30 12.39 -3.55
CA PHE A 145 -0.06 13.44 -2.59
C PHE A 145 0.77 14.71 -2.82
N ASN A 146 0.09 15.86 -2.90
CA ASN A 146 0.64 17.15 -3.35
C ASN A 146 1.85 17.67 -2.54
N PHE A 147 2.07 17.21 -1.30
CA PHE A 147 3.06 17.82 -0.40
C PHE A 147 4.37 17.04 -0.24
N PHE A 148 4.38 15.72 -0.50
CA PHE A 148 5.56 14.87 -0.25
C PHE A 148 5.88 13.90 -1.39
N GLY A 149 5.18 13.97 -2.53
CA GLY A 149 5.36 13.02 -3.61
C GLY A 149 5.14 11.57 -3.17
N GLN A 150 4.38 11.35 -2.10
CA GLN A 150 4.03 10.00 -1.66
C GLN A 150 3.09 9.38 -2.68
N TRP A 151 3.49 8.22 -3.18
CA TRP A 151 2.68 7.40 -4.07
C TRP A 151 1.82 6.49 -3.20
N ALA A 152 0.57 6.29 -3.57
CA ALA A 152 -0.22 5.20 -3.02
C ALA A 152 -1.08 4.56 -4.11
N LEU A 153 -1.49 3.32 -3.86
CA LEU A 153 -2.38 2.58 -4.74
C LEU A 153 -3.83 2.74 -4.31
N ILE A 154 -4.70 3.02 -5.28
CA ILE A 154 -6.14 2.91 -5.08
C ILE A 154 -6.55 1.47 -5.39
N ILE A 155 -6.83 0.72 -4.33
CA ILE A 155 -7.36 -0.65 -4.43
C ILE A 155 -8.76 -0.60 -5.03
N ASP A 156 -9.05 -1.50 -5.98
CA ASP A 156 -10.43 -1.78 -6.34
C ASP A 156 -11.11 -2.53 -5.19
N TYR A 157 -12.03 -1.84 -4.53
CA TYR A 157 -12.53 -2.30 -3.23
C TYR A 157 -13.46 -3.50 -3.38
N LYS A 158 -14.09 -3.63 -4.55
CA LYS A 158 -14.91 -4.80 -4.90
C LYS A 158 -14.06 -6.07 -4.91
N SER A 159 -13.01 -6.13 -5.73
CA SER A 159 -12.11 -7.30 -5.76
C SER A 159 -11.45 -7.56 -4.40
N TYR A 160 -11.09 -6.52 -3.65
CA TYR A 160 -10.55 -6.65 -2.29
C TYR A 160 -11.51 -7.32 -1.29
N LEU A 161 -12.81 -7.02 -1.35
CA LEU A 161 -13.83 -7.64 -0.49
C LEU A 161 -14.20 -9.05 -0.96
N LYS A 162 -14.06 -9.33 -2.26
CA LYS A 162 -14.21 -10.69 -2.81
C LYS A 162 -13.07 -11.63 -2.37
N ALA A 163 -11.86 -11.12 -2.21
CA ALA A 163 -10.75 -11.92 -1.71
C ALA A 163 -11.02 -12.54 -0.32
N SER A 164 -10.29 -13.59 -0.01
CA SER A 164 -10.23 -14.22 1.31
C SER A 164 -9.41 -13.37 2.29
N PHE A 165 -9.50 -13.71 3.58
CA PHE A 165 -8.68 -13.06 4.60
C PHE A 165 -7.18 -13.23 4.37
N ASN A 166 -6.75 -14.43 3.95
CA ASN A 166 -5.33 -14.72 3.72
C ASN A 166 -4.79 -13.88 2.55
N GLU A 167 -5.53 -13.80 1.44
CA GLU A 167 -5.13 -13.01 0.27
C GLU A 167 -4.98 -11.52 0.62
N ARG A 168 -5.94 -10.96 1.38
CA ARG A 168 -5.81 -9.59 1.89
C ARG A 168 -4.58 -9.40 2.78
N GLN A 169 -4.26 -10.38 3.63
CA GLN A 169 -3.07 -10.33 4.48
C GLN A 169 -1.77 -10.38 3.66
N VAL A 170 -1.71 -11.22 2.63
CA VAL A 170 -0.59 -11.30 1.70
C VAL A 170 -0.36 -9.95 1.04
N VAL A 171 -1.42 -9.26 0.60
CA VAL A 171 -1.29 -7.89 0.08
C VAL A 171 -0.75 -6.96 1.15
N HIS A 172 -1.30 -6.92 2.36
CA HIS A 172 -0.84 -5.95 3.38
C HIS A 172 0.59 -6.23 3.89
N ILE A 173 1.04 -7.48 3.89
CA ILE A 173 2.42 -7.80 4.33
C ILE A 173 3.46 -7.60 3.24
N SER A 174 3.07 -7.66 1.97
CA SER A 174 4.01 -7.60 0.85
C SER A 174 4.71 -6.23 0.75
N GLY A 175 4.00 -5.13 0.99
CA GLY A 175 4.59 -3.80 0.97
C GLY A 175 5.72 -3.64 2.00
N PRO A 176 5.46 -3.87 3.30
CA PRO A 176 6.51 -3.86 4.33
C PRO A 176 7.65 -4.83 4.03
N PHE A 177 7.34 -6.04 3.56
CA PHE A 177 8.35 -7.03 3.19
C PHE A 177 9.28 -6.52 2.08
N CYS A 178 8.73 -5.98 0.99
CA CYS A 178 9.52 -5.40 -0.10
C CYS A 178 10.37 -4.22 0.38
N THR A 179 9.82 -3.35 1.23
CA THR A 179 10.56 -2.23 1.84
C THR A 179 11.75 -2.71 2.66
N LEU A 180 11.57 -3.73 3.50
CA LEU A 180 12.64 -4.27 4.35
C LEU A 180 13.65 -5.12 3.56
N ALA A 181 13.24 -5.71 2.43
CA ALA A 181 14.11 -6.50 1.55
C ALA A 181 14.97 -5.62 0.62
N ALA A 182 14.50 -4.44 0.23
CA ALA A 182 15.17 -3.54 -0.70
C ALA A 182 16.66 -3.25 -0.37
N PRO A 183 17.05 -2.91 0.88
CA PRO A 183 18.46 -2.61 1.17
C PRO A 183 19.34 -3.85 1.07
N TRP A 184 18.83 -5.05 1.35
CA TRP A 184 19.56 -6.30 1.17
C TRP A 184 19.81 -6.62 -0.30
N ILE A 185 18.78 -6.43 -1.14
CA ILE A 185 18.91 -6.62 -2.59
C ILE A 185 19.99 -5.68 -3.14
N ILE A 186 19.96 -4.41 -2.75
CA ILE A 186 20.97 -3.43 -3.17
C ILE A 186 22.34 -3.81 -2.62
N PHE A 187 22.44 -4.24 -1.35
CA PHE A 187 23.70 -4.73 -0.78
C PHE A 187 24.32 -5.82 -1.65
N PHE A 188 23.56 -6.83 -2.09
CA PHE A 188 24.09 -7.90 -2.94
C PHE A 188 24.49 -7.44 -4.35
N ILE A 189 24.00 -6.28 -4.81
CA ILE A 189 24.39 -5.69 -6.09
C ILE A 189 25.71 -4.92 -5.97
N ILE A 190 25.90 -4.14 -4.89
CA ILE A 190 27.05 -3.22 -4.76
C ILE A 190 28.06 -3.54 -3.66
N TRP A 191 27.78 -4.55 -2.84
CA TRP A 191 28.60 -4.98 -1.72
C TRP A 191 29.00 -3.84 -0.76
N HIS A 192 28.08 -2.87 -0.55
CA HIS A 192 28.35 -1.68 0.24
C HIS A 192 27.87 -1.81 1.69
N PRO A 193 28.74 -1.74 2.71
CA PRO A 193 28.37 -1.96 4.12
C PRO A 193 27.30 -0.99 4.65
N LEU A 194 27.26 0.25 4.15
CA LEU A 194 26.15 1.18 4.39
C LEU A 194 24.76 0.54 4.22
N MET A 195 24.55 -0.29 3.19
CA MET A 195 23.25 -0.91 2.96
C MET A 195 22.85 -1.86 4.09
N VAL A 196 23.82 -2.53 4.72
CA VAL A 196 23.57 -3.35 5.93
C VAL A 196 23.13 -2.45 7.09
N GLY A 197 23.80 -1.31 7.28
CA GLY A 197 23.40 -0.31 8.27
C GLY A 197 21.99 0.22 8.05
N ILE A 198 21.63 0.55 6.80
CA ILE A 198 20.28 0.96 6.42
C ILE A 198 19.27 -0.15 6.68
N ALA A 199 19.59 -1.41 6.34
CA ALA A 199 18.72 -2.54 6.56
C ALA A 199 18.41 -2.76 8.05
N ILE A 200 19.45 -2.76 8.90
CA ILE A 200 19.29 -2.88 10.35
C ILE A 200 18.46 -1.71 10.90
N TYR A 201 18.76 -0.48 10.48
CA TYR A 201 18.01 0.70 10.88
C TYR A 201 16.52 0.59 10.51
N MET A 202 16.21 0.15 9.29
CA MET A 202 14.82 -0.01 8.84
C MET A 202 14.10 -1.11 9.63
N ILE A 203 14.76 -2.22 9.93
CA ILE A 203 14.19 -3.29 10.77
C ILE A 203 13.89 -2.74 12.16
N VAL A 204 14.87 -2.12 12.82
CA VAL A 204 14.69 -1.55 14.17
C VAL A 204 13.61 -0.47 14.18
N GLY A 205 13.61 0.43 13.19
CA GLY A 205 12.60 1.48 13.02
C GLY A 205 11.19 0.94 12.74
N SER A 206 11.07 -0.26 12.17
CA SER A 206 9.78 -0.91 11.94
C SER A 206 9.18 -1.55 13.21
N ILE A 207 9.99 -1.90 14.21
CA ILE A 207 9.53 -2.57 15.44
C ILE A 207 8.45 -1.76 16.17
N PRO A 208 8.62 -0.44 16.44
CA PRO A 208 7.56 0.35 17.05
C PRO A 208 6.25 0.35 16.24
N LEU A 209 6.34 0.37 14.91
CA LEU A 209 5.17 0.33 14.03
C LEU A 209 4.46 -1.03 14.11
N ILE A 210 5.21 -2.13 14.17
CA ILE A 210 4.67 -3.48 14.35
C ILE A 210 3.96 -3.59 15.71
N ILE A 211 4.63 -3.20 16.79
CA ILE A 211 4.11 -3.27 18.17
C ILE A 211 2.83 -2.44 18.31
N ARG A 212 2.85 -1.19 17.82
CA ARG A 212 1.68 -0.29 17.87
C ARG A 212 0.59 -0.64 16.87
N LYS A 213 0.79 -1.68 16.04
CA LYS A 213 -0.13 -2.06 14.95
C LYS A 213 -0.40 -0.87 14.02
N GLY A 214 0.62 -0.05 13.81
CA GLY A 214 0.62 1.03 12.84
C GLY A 214 0.78 0.49 11.42
N TRP A 215 0.62 1.39 10.44
CA TRP A 215 0.88 1.10 9.03
C TRP A 215 0.09 -0.14 8.54
N ASP A 216 0.67 -0.98 7.67
CA ASP A 216 -0.02 -2.18 7.16
C ASP A 216 -0.05 -3.35 8.15
N TYR A 217 0.85 -3.39 9.13
CA TYR A 217 0.81 -4.40 10.19
C TYR A 217 -0.53 -4.37 10.95
N GLY A 218 -1.05 -3.18 11.21
CA GLY A 218 -2.39 -3.03 11.79
C GLY A 218 -3.51 -3.65 10.97
N ARG A 219 -3.39 -3.60 9.64
CA ARG A 219 -4.36 -4.23 8.73
C ARG A 219 -4.24 -5.75 8.77
N ILE A 220 -3.02 -6.29 8.78
CA ILE A 220 -2.78 -7.73 8.91
C ILE A 220 -3.44 -8.29 10.20
N PHE A 221 -3.20 -7.63 11.34
CA PHE A 221 -3.80 -8.04 12.61
C PHE A 221 -5.33 -7.94 12.62
N LYS A 222 -5.89 -6.91 11.98
CA LYS A 222 -7.35 -6.76 11.83
C LYS A 222 -7.93 -7.88 10.99
N GLU A 223 -7.33 -8.22 9.85
CA GLU A 223 -7.79 -9.33 9.01
C GLU A 223 -7.70 -10.68 9.77
N SER A 224 -6.66 -10.90 10.59
CA SER A 224 -6.58 -12.07 11.48
C SER A 224 -7.72 -12.12 12.49
N LYS A 225 -8.06 -10.97 13.10
CA LYS A 225 -9.18 -10.86 14.05
C LYS A 225 -10.51 -11.18 13.36
N PHE A 226 -10.74 -10.63 12.18
CA PHE A 226 -11.97 -10.88 11.43
C PHE A 226 -12.08 -12.32 10.96
N LYS A 227 -10.97 -12.96 10.57
CA LYS A 227 -10.93 -14.39 10.26
C LYS A 227 -11.36 -15.25 11.46
N LYS A 228 -10.87 -14.95 12.67
CA LYS A 228 -11.30 -15.63 13.90
C LYS A 228 -12.81 -15.47 14.14
N GLN A 229 -13.32 -14.25 14.01
CA GLN A 229 -14.75 -13.96 14.18
C GLN A 229 -15.63 -14.64 13.12
N HIS A 230 -15.17 -14.71 11.87
CA HIS A 230 -15.84 -15.45 10.80
C HIS A 230 -15.96 -16.94 11.13
N ASN A 231 -14.87 -17.56 11.60
CA ASN A 231 -14.87 -18.97 11.96
C ASN A 231 -15.79 -19.28 13.15
N GLN A 232 -15.84 -18.38 14.14
CA GLN A 232 -16.75 -18.51 15.31
C GLN A 232 -18.24 -18.42 14.94
N LYS A 233 -18.59 -17.83 13.80
CA LYS A 233 -19.99 -17.76 13.33
C LYS A 233 -20.40 -18.94 12.46
N LYS A 234 -19.44 -19.78 12.06
CA LYS A 234 -19.69 -21.00 11.27
C LYS A 234 -19.94 -22.23 12.16
N THR A 235 -19.41 -22.20 13.38
CA THR A 235 -19.66 -23.17 14.45
C THR A 235 -20.94 -22.83 15.20
#